data_AF-A0A4Q1F0A8-F1
#
_entry.id   AF-A0A4Q1F0A8-F1
#
_cell.length_a   1.000
_cell.length_b   1.000
_cell.length_c   1.000
_cell.angle_alpha   90.00
_cell.angle_beta   90.00
_cell.angle_gamma   90.00
#
_symmetry.space_group_name_H-M   'P 1'
#
loop_
_entity.id
_entity.type
_entity.pdbx_description
1 polymer ?
#
loop_
_entity_poly.entity_id
_entity_poly.type
_entity_poly.pdbx_seq_one_letter_code
_entity_poly.pdbx_strand_id
1 'polypeptide(L)'
;MNLKMPLFLLLLFSTILNAQETMSIKGAVPLSATKTYTFICEKYAFTGEADIQIAKTDKGGVLKITILPSNDKAKISGGLYVDLANADVIACVDKNVKETADGKISAYYYFTPAEFAKLKKNDIYAVRFIITGGSNAFGNENGYFTAHNKMNYFSTAYDKSKKSYDTAKEISVL
;
A
#
# COMPACT_ATOMS: atom_id res chain seq x y z
N MET A 1 -33.81 -20.76 37.87
CA MET A 1 -33.43 -20.20 36.54
C MET A 1 -31.95 -19.83 36.60
N ASN A 2 -31.09 -20.62 35.93
CA ASN A 2 -29.64 -20.54 36.08
C ASN A 2 -29.06 -19.31 35.38
N LEU A 3 -28.92 -18.20 36.12
CA LEU A 3 -28.37 -16.92 35.66
C LEU A 3 -26.91 -17.01 35.15
N LYS A 4 -26.25 -18.16 35.32
CA LYS A 4 -24.85 -18.39 34.90
C LYS A 4 -24.69 -18.54 33.38
N MET A 5 -25.71 -18.99 32.67
CA MET A 5 -25.65 -19.25 31.22
C MET A 5 -25.72 -17.99 30.34
N PRO A 6 -26.60 -17.00 30.61
CA PRO A 6 -26.62 -15.75 29.82
C PRO A 6 -25.39 -14.87 30.05
N LEU A 7 -24.76 -14.92 31.24
CA LEU A 7 -23.53 -14.17 31.52
C LEU A 7 -22.33 -14.67 30.70
N PHE A 8 -22.28 -15.99 30.44
CA PHE A 8 -21.22 -16.60 29.62
C PHE A 8 -21.36 -16.25 28.13
N LEU A 9 -22.59 -16.12 27.63
CA LEU A 9 -22.83 -15.63 26.26
C LEU A 9 -22.49 -14.14 26.08
N LEU A 10 -22.73 -13.30 27.10
CA LEU A 10 -22.40 -11.87 27.03
C LEU A 10 -20.88 -11.61 26.93
N LEU A 11 -20.07 -12.46 27.58
CA LEU A 11 -18.61 -12.41 27.51
C LEU A 11 -18.05 -12.77 26.13
N LEU A 12 -18.70 -13.70 25.41
CA LEU A 12 -18.25 -14.14 24.07
C LEU A 12 -18.44 -13.08 22.98
N PHE A 13 -19.35 -12.11 23.16
CA PHE A 13 -19.55 -11.00 22.22
C PHE A 13 -18.63 -9.79 22.46
N SER A 14 -17.85 -9.77 23.54
CA SER A 14 -17.08 -8.59 23.96
C SER A 14 -15.72 -8.41 23.27
N THR A 15 -15.31 -9.31 22.38
CA THR A 15 -13.98 -9.26 21.74
C THR A 15 -14.08 -9.22 20.21
N ILE A 16 -14.74 -8.21 19.67
CA ILE A 16 -14.46 -7.78 18.29
C ILE A 16 -13.18 -6.94 18.33
N LEU A 17 -12.04 -7.61 18.56
CA LEU A 17 -10.72 -7.01 18.34
C LEU A 17 -10.62 -6.74 16.84
N ASN A 18 -10.74 -5.48 16.43
CA ASN A 18 -10.28 -5.06 15.11
C ASN A 18 -8.76 -5.23 15.09
N ALA A 19 -8.28 -6.39 14.68
CA ALA A 19 -6.85 -6.64 14.52
C ALA A 19 -6.34 -5.73 13.40
N GLN A 20 -5.70 -4.63 13.79
CA GLN A 20 -5.00 -3.74 12.88
C GLN A 20 -3.84 -4.50 12.23
N GLU A 21 -3.71 -4.40 10.90
CA GLU A 21 -2.62 -5.07 10.19
C GLU A 21 -1.27 -4.51 10.65
N THR A 22 -0.22 -5.32 10.45
CA THR A 22 1.14 -4.93 10.82
C THR A 22 2.05 -4.95 9.60
N MET A 23 2.98 -3.99 9.57
CA MET A 23 4.06 -3.93 8.60
C MET A 23 5.38 -4.26 9.29
N SER A 24 6.06 -5.28 8.79
CA SER A 24 7.41 -5.64 9.22
C SER A 24 8.44 -5.02 8.27
N ILE A 25 9.43 -4.36 8.85
CA ILE A 25 10.61 -3.84 8.15
C ILE A 25 11.81 -4.48 8.83
N LYS A 26 12.72 -5.09 8.05
CA LYS A 26 13.90 -5.75 8.60
C LYS A 26 14.67 -4.84 9.56
N GLY A 27 14.82 -5.27 10.81
CA GLY A 27 15.53 -4.54 11.85
C GLY A 27 14.73 -3.43 12.55
N ALA A 28 13.43 -3.29 12.26
CA ALA A 28 12.52 -2.39 12.98
C ALA A 28 11.47 -3.17 13.77
N VAL A 29 10.90 -2.51 14.78
CA VAL A 29 9.72 -3.01 15.50
C VAL A 29 8.53 -3.04 14.52
N PRO A 30 7.66 -4.08 14.55
CA PRO A 30 6.46 -4.13 13.73
C PRO A 30 5.60 -2.87 13.89
N LEU A 31 5.17 -2.30 12.78
CA LEU A 31 4.41 -1.06 12.73
C LEU A 31 2.94 -1.33 12.52
N SER A 32 2.09 -0.54 13.18
CA SER A 32 0.65 -0.51 12.88
C SER A 32 0.41 0.00 11.46
N ALA A 33 -0.36 -0.76 10.67
CA ALA A 33 -0.50 -0.57 9.24
C ALA A 33 -1.96 -0.66 8.76
N THR A 34 -2.20 -0.06 7.59
CA THR A 34 -3.41 -0.30 6.80
C THR A 34 -3.40 -1.74 6.26
N LYS A 35 -4.54 -2.13 5.69
CA LYS A 35 -4.54 -3.28 4.79
C LYS A 35 -3.68 -3.04 3.57
N THR A 36 -3.35 -4.12 2.88
CA THR A 36 -2.69 -4.05 1.57
C THR A 36 -3.71 -3.73 0.48
N TYR A 37 -3.42 -2.70 -0.32
CA TYR A 37 -4.21 -2.30 -1.48
C TYR A 37 -3.51 -2.73 -2.77
N THR A 38 -4.19 -3.46 -3.64
CA THR A 38 -3.65 -3.80 -4.96
C THR A 38 -4.05 -2.71 -5.95
N PHE A 39 -3.09 -1.87 -6.31
CA PHE A 39 -3.28 -0.80 -7.29
C PHE A 39 -3.02 -1.31 -8.70
N ILE A 40 -3.78 -0.78 -9.66
CA ILE A 40 -3.67 -1.11 -11.08
C ILE A 40 -2.47 -0.39 -11.70
N CYS A 41 -1.53 -1.13 -12.28
CA CYS A 41 -0.31 -0.66 -12.93
C CYS A 41 -0.24 -1.10 -14.41
N GLU A 42 -1.06 -0.49 -15.26
CA GLU A 42 -1.28 -0.86 -16.67
C GLU A 42 -0.02 -1.10 -17.51
N LYS A 43 1.01 -0.28 -17.32
CA LYS A 43 2.24 -0.36 -18.13
C LYS A 43 3.19 -1.48 -17.71
N TYR A 44 2.99 -2.06 -16.53
CA TYR A 44 3.82 -3.15 -16.04
C TYR A 44 3.23 -4.49 -16.51
N ALA A 45 3.67 -4.97 -17.67
CA ALA A 45 3.01 -6.07 -18.36
C ALA A 45 3.14 -7.44 -17.67
N PHE A 46 3.97 -7.56 -16.64
CA PHE A 46 4.12 -8.84 -15.94
C PHE A 46 2.88 -9.18 -15.10
N THR A 47 2.45 -8.27 -14.23
CA THR A 47 1.24 -8.47 -13.41
C THR A 47 0.16 -7.41 -13.63
N GLY A 48 0.51 -6.23 -14.12
CA GLY A 48 -0.41 -5.10 -14.19
C GLY A 48 -0.80 -4.54 -12.82
N GLU A 49 -0.05 -4.87 -11.76
CA GLU A 49 -0.44 -4.61 -10.37
C GLU A 49 0.74 -4.17 -9.50
N ALA A 50 0.45 -3.35 -8.49
CA ALA A 50 1.38 -3.03 -7.40
C ALA A 50 0.63 -3.00 -6.05
N ASP A 51 1.15 -3.73 -5.07
CA ASP A 51 0.61 -3.81 -3.72
C ASP A 51 1.15 -2.64 -2.88
N ILE A 52 0.26 -1.83 -2.32
CA ILE A 52 0.56 -0.65 -1.50
C ILE A 52 0.05 -0.88 -0.08
N GLN A 53 0.90 -0.63 0.92
CA GLN A 53 0.52 -0.65 2.32
C GLN A 53 1.12 0.57 3.02
N ILE A 54 0.38 1.19 3.94
CA ILE A 54 0.85 2.36 4.69
C ILE A 54 0.92 1.99 6.17
N ALA A 55 2.00 2.35 6.85
CA ALA A 55 2.14 2.19 8.29
C ALA A 55 2.51 3.50 8.98
N LYS A 56 2.15 3.61 10.25
CA LYS A 56 2.52 4.75 11.09
C LYS A 56 3.86 4.51 11.77
N THR A 57 4.63 5.58 11.88
CA THR A 57 5.87 5.61 12.67
C THR A 57 5.82 6.78 13.64
N ASP A 58 6.72 6.83 14.61
CA ASP A 58 6.84 7.98 15.51
C ASP A 58 7.19 9.29 14.79
N LYS A 59 7.72 9.21 13.57
CA LYS A 59 8.21 10.35 12.77
C LYS A 59 7.35 10.63 11.53
N GLY A 60 6.13 10.12 11.49
CA GLY A 60 5.22 10.25 10.36
C GLY A 60 4.69 8.90 9.92
N GLY A 61 5.08 8.43 8.74
CA GLY A 61 4.64 7.14 8.23
C GLY A 61 5.62 6.52 7.25
N VAL A 62 5.26 5.34 6.77
CA VAL A 62 6.01 4.61 5.76
C VAL A 62 5.05 3.97 4.77
N LEU A 63 5.37 4.06 3.48
CA LEU A 63 4.73 3.35 2.40
C LEU A 63 5.60 2.16 2.03
N LYS A 64 5.00 0.97 2.02
CA LYS A 64 5.54 -0.22 1.39
C LYS A 64 4.89 -0.36 0.03
N ILE A 65 5.70 -0.42 -1.02
CA ILE A 65 5.28 -0.86 -2.35
C ILE A 65 5.88 -2.23 -2.60
N THR A 66 5.06 -3.16 -3.08
CA THR A 66 5.47 -4.52 -3.43
C THR A 66 4.99 -4.86 -4.82
N ILE A 67 5.88 -5.45 -5.62
CA ILE A 67 5.53 -5.97 -6.94
C ILE A 67 6.07 -7.39 -7.09
N LEU A 68 5.45 -8.15 -7.98
CA LEU A 68 6.05 -9.38 -8.48
C LEU A 68 7.01 -9.00 -9.62
N PRO A 69 8.33 -9.25 -9.49
CA PRO A 69 9.31 -8.91 -10.50
C PRO A 69 9.22 -9.84 -11.72
N SER A 70 9.60 -9.35 -12.91
CA SER A 70 9.70 -10.18 -14.12
C SER A 70 10.89 -11.17 -14.08
N ASN A 71 11.89 -10.92 -13.24
CA ASN A 71 13.06 -11.79 -13.01
C ASN A 71 13.76 -11.49 -11.68
N ASP A 72 14.78 -12.27 -11.35
CA ASP A 72 15.55 -12.22 -10.11
C ASP A 72 16.41 -10.95 -9.92
N LYS A 73 16.69 -10.21 -11.00
CA LYS A 73 17.50 -8.98 -10.98
C LYS A 73 16.66 -7.71 -10.88
N ALA A 74 15.35 -7.80 -11.14
CA ALA A 74 14.47 -6.66 -11.09
C ALA A 74 14.37 -6.12 -9.65
N LYS A 75 14.32 -4.79 -9.54
CA LYS A 75 14.25 -4.07 -8.26
C LYS A 75 13.52 -2.75 -8.40
N ILE A 76 12.77 -2.38 -7.37
CA ILE A 76 12.23 -1.03 -7.22
C ILE A 76 13.39 -0.10 -6.86
N SER A 77 13.55 1.00 -7.57
CA SER A 77 14.70 1.90 -7.43
C SER A 77 14.32 3.36 -7.52
N GLY A 78 15.14 4.23 -6.92
CA GLY A 78 14.97 5.67 -7.04
C GLY A 78 13.75 6.19 -6.27
N GLY A 79 13.57 7.51 -6.38
CA GLY A 79 12.47 8.18 -5.70
C GLY A 79 11.10 7.69 -6.15
N LEU A 80 10.13 7.83 -5.27
CA LEU A 80 8.73 7.46 -5.49
C LEU A 80 7.87 8.71 -5.32
N TYR A 81 6.86 8.88 -6.17
CA TYR A 81 5.89 9.98 -6.00
C TYR A 81 4.52 9.40 -5.62
N VAL A 82 3.88 10.03 -4.65
CA VAL A 82 2.50 9.73 -4.27
C VAL A 82 1.65 10.91 -4.71
N ASP A 83 0.81 10.69 -5.72
CA ASP A 83 -0.16 11.67 -6.20
C ASP A 83 -1.43 11.51 -5.36
N LEU A 84 -1.92 12.61 -4.78
CA LEU A 84 -3.10 12.64 -3.93
C LEU A 84 -4.33 13.08 -4.73
N ALA A 85 -5.52 12.71 -4.26
CA ALA A 85 -6.79 13.05 -4.91
C ALA A 85 -7.05 14.56 -5.04
N ASN A 86 -6.41 15.39 -4.20
CA ASN A 86 -6.45 16.86 -4.27
C ASN A 86 -5.39 17.46 -5.21
N ALA A 87 -4.74 16.64 -6.05
CA ALA A 87 -3.65 17.00 -6.96
C ALA A 87 -2.31 17.41 -6.28
N ASP A 88 -2.21 17.29 -4.95
CA ASP A 88 -0.91 17.39 -4.27
C ASP A 88 -0.02 16.18 -4.62
N VAL A 89 1.29 16.40 -4.62
CA VAL A 89 2.28 15.34 -4.82
C VAL A 89 3.22 15.30 -3.63
N ILE A 90 3.44 14.10 -3.08
CA ILE A 90 4.48 13.82 -2.09
C ILE A 90 5.65 13.15 -2.82
N ALA A 91 6.84 13.74 -2.75
CA ALA A 91 8.06 13.20 -3.34
C ALA A 91 8.88 12.47 -2.28
N CYS A 92 8.97 11.14 -2.39
CA CYS A 92 9.70 10.29 -1.46
C CYS A 92 11.11 9.99 -1.98
N VAL A 93 12.10 10.11 -1.11
CA VAL A 93 13.49 9.76 -1.39
C VAL A 93 13.73 8.27 -1.14
N ASP A 94 14.45 7.60 -2.05
CA ASP A 94 14.91 6.22 -1.84
C ASP A 94 15.96 6.18 -0.74
N LYS A 95 15.64 5.52 0.38
CA LYS A 95 16.58 5.26 1.48
C LYS A 95 17.25 3.89 1.38
N ASN A 96 17.07 3.21 0.24
CA ASN A 96 17.56 1.87 -0.05
C ASN A 96 17.12 0.81 0.97
N VAL A 97 15.92 0.97 1.53
CA VAL A 97 15.28 -0.02 2.40
C VAL A 97 14.43 -0.90 1.50
N LYS A 98 14.90 -2.13 1.27
CA LYS A 98 14.32 -3.06 0.28
C LYS A 98 14.28 -4.47 0.85
N GLU A 99 13.31 -5.24 0.41
CA GLU A 99 13.12 -6.63 0.82
C GLU A 99 12.77 -7.49 -0.38
N THR A 100 13.18 -8.75 -0.32
CA THR A 100 12.75 -9.79 -1.25
C THR A 100 12.25 -10.95 -0.42
N ALA A 101 10.98 -11.28 -0.58
CA ALA A 101 10.30 -12.35 0.13
C ALA A 101 9.22 -12.95 -0.79
N ASP A 102 9.05 -14.27 -0.74
CA ASP A 102 8.03 -15.00 -1.52
C ASP A 102 8.04 -14.68 -3.03
N GLY A 103 9.25 -14.48 -3.59
CA GLY A 103 9.44 -14.12 -4.99
C GLY A 103 9.00 -12.69 -5.35
N LYS A 104 8.49 -11.90 -4.40
CA LYS A 104 8.14 -10.48 -4.56
C LYS A 104 9.28 -9.58 -4.12
N ILE A 105 9.33 -8.38 -4.68
CA ILE A 105 10.25 -7.31 -4.26
C ILE A 105 9.46 -6.16 -3.62
N SER A 106 9.94 -5.69 -2.48
CA SER A 106 9.35 -4.58 -1.73
C SER A 106 10.36 -3.45 -1.55
N ALA A 107 9.86 -2.21 -1.55
CA ALA A 107 10.62 -1.02 -1.18
C ALA A 107 9.82 -0.15 -0.20
N TYR A 108 10.54 0.53 0.69
CA TYR A 108 9.97 1.31 1.78
C TYR A 108 10.33 2.79 1.67
N TYR A 109 9.30 3.64 1.71
CA TYR A 109 9.42 5.08 1.53
C TYR A 109 8.82 5.83 2.73
N TYR A 110 9.60 6.70 3.34
CA TYR A 110 9.23 7.34 4.60
C TYR A 110 8.63 8.73 4.36
N PHE A 111 7.57 9.03 5.09
CA PHE A 111 6.92 10.33 5.14
C PHE A 111 7.32 11.10 6.38
N THR A 112 7.52 12.40 6.24
CA THR A 112 7.55 13.34 7.36
C THR A 112 6.17 13.42 8.03
N PRO A 113 6.07 14.00 9.25
CA PRO A 113 4.78 14.17 9.92
C PRO A 113 3.79 15.02 9.09
N ALA A 114 4.28 16.05 8.40
CA ALA A 114 3.45 16.92 7.56
C ALA A 114 2.90 16.20 6.34
N GLU A 115 3.72 15.39 5.65
CA GLU A 115 3.29 14.56 4.52
C GLU A 115 2.30 13.48 4.95
N PHE A 116 2.57 12.82 6.09
CA PHE A 116 1.65 11.82 6.64
C PHE A 116 0.30 12.44 7.03
N ALA A 117 0.29 13.67 7.54
CA ALA A 117 -0.95 14.41 7.80
C ALA A 117 -1.74 14.71 6.52
N LYS A 118 -1.09 14.88 5.36
CA LYS A 118 -1.79 15.01 4.06
C LYS A 118 -2.47 13.71 3.66
N LEU A 119 -1.81 12.57 3.86
CA LEU A 119 -2.36 11.23 3.58
C LEU A 119 -3.59 10.90 4.43
N LYS A 120 -3.67 11.43 5.65
CA LYS A 120 -4.88 11.30 6.48
C LYS A 120 -6.08 12.08 5.94
N LYS A 121 -5.85 13.09 5.10
CA LYS A 121 -6.91 13.98 4.60
C LYS A 121 -7.32 13.68 3.17
N ASN A 122 -6.41 13.13 2.36
CA ASN A 122 -6.61 12.93 0.93
C ASN A 122 -6.27 11.50 0.54
N ASP A 123 -7.17 10.88 -0.22
CA ASP A 123 -6.92 9.55 -0.77
C ASP A 123 -5.69 9.59 -1.68
N ILE A 124 -4.92 8.50 -1.68
CA ILE A 124 -3.89 8.28 -2.69
C ILE A 124 -4.61 8.09 -4.03
N TYR A 125 -4.25 8.88 -5.03
CA TYR A 125 -4.75 8.75 -6.40
C TYR A 125 -3.86 7.80 -7.21
N ALA A 126 -2.54 7.98 -7.12
CA ALA A 126 -1.58 7.13 -7.82
C ALA A 126 -0.22 7.10 -7.11
N VAL A 127 0.55 6.06 -7.41
CA VAL A 127 1.94 5.88 -6.95
C VAL A 127 2.83 5.71 -8.17
N ARG A 128 3.79 6.61 -8.35
CA ARG A 128 4.76 6.58 -9.44
C ARG A 128 6.10 6.06 -8.94
N PHE A 129 6.63 5.02 -9.57
CA PHE A 129 7.84 4.32 -9.13
C PHE A 129 8.66 3.84 -10.33
N ILE A 130 9.90 3.41 -10.07
CA ILE A 130 10.84 2.98 -11.11
C ILE A 130 11.22 1.52 -10.85
N ILE A 131 11.18 0.70 -11.90
CA ILE A 131 11.75 -0.65 -11.91
C ILE A 131 13.01 -0.64 -12.76
N THR A 132 14.08 -1.24 -12.23
CA THR A 132 15.33 -1.45 -12.96
C THR A 132 15.80 -2.89 -12.78
N GLY A 133 16.75 -3.34 -13.62
CA GLY A 133 17.32 -4.69 -13.52
C GLY A 133 16.46 -5.78 -14.18
N GLY A 134 15.34 -5.42 -14.78
CA GLY A 134 14.53 -6.27 -15.66
C GLY A 134 15.29 -6.69 -16.93
N SER A 135 14.71 -7.62 -17.70
CA SER A 135 15.27 -8.01 -18.99
C SER A 135 15.10 -6.88 -20.00
N ASN A 136 16.02 -6.77 -20.96
CA ASN A 136 15.85 -5.87 -22.12
C ASN A 136 15.08 -6.55 -23.26
N ALA A 137 14.67 -7.82 -23.09
CA ALA A 137 13.95 -8.56 -24.12
C ALA A 137 12.54 -7.98 -24.38
N PHE A 138 11.91 -7.41 -23.34
CA PHE A 138 10.59 -6.77 -23.42
C PHE A 138 10.68 -5.35 -22.84
N GLY A 139 10.21 -4.35 -23.60
CA GLY A 139 10.40 -2.92 -23.28
C GLY A 139 9.61 -2.38 -22.09
N ASN A 140 8.86 -3.23 -21.39
CA ASN A 140 7.93 -2.89 -20.32
C ASN A 140 8.28 -3.55 -18.97
N GLU A 141 9.46 -4.15 -18.85
CA GLU A 141 9.99 -4.69 -17.59
C GLU A 141 10.87 -3.69 -16.82
N ASN A 142 11.35 -2.65 -17.50
CA ASN A 142 12.20 -1.60 -16.95
C ASN A 142 11.58 -0.23 -17.26
N GLY A 143 11.73 0.72 -16.33
CA GLY A 143 11.35 2.11 -16.56
C GLY A 143 10.44 2.68 -15.47
N TYR A 144 9.61 3.63 -15.88
CA TYR A 144 8.75 4.42 -15.01
C TYR A 144 7.31 3.91 -15.06
N PHE A 145 6.77 3.60 -13.90
CA PHE A 145 5.46 2.99 -13.76
C PHE A 145 4.57 3.85 -12.87
N THR A 146 3.27 3.80 -13.13
CA THR A 146 2.25 4.46 -12.33
C THR A 146 1.21 3.42 -11.95
N ALA A 147 1.08 3.16 -10.66
CA ALA A 147 0.02 2.35 -10.10
C ALA A 147 -1.12 3.27 -9.63
N HIS A 148 -2.30 3.11 -10.20
CA HIS A 148 -3.48 3.89 -9.89
C HIS A 148 -4.32 3.21 -8.80
N ASN A 149 -4.85 4.01 -7.88
CA ASN A 149 -5.83 3.57 -6.91
C ASN A 149 -7.17 3.27 -7.61
N LYS A 150 -7.25 2.11 -8.25
CA LYS A 150 -8.41 1.57 -8.94
C LYS A 150 -8.55 0.10 -8.59
N MET A 151 -9.76 -0.31 -8.25
CA MET A 151 -10.11 -1.71 -7.94
C MET A 151 -10.39 -2.51 -9.20
N ASN A 152 -11.04 -1.91 -10.21
CA ASN A 152 -11.45 -2.58 -11.44
C ASN A 152 -11.23 -1.70 -12.68
N TYR A 153 -10.92 -2.35 -13.80
CA TYR A 153 -10.77 -1.73 -15.12
C TYR A 153 -12.10 -1.40 -15.81
N PHE A 154 -13.10 -2.26 -15.60
CA PHE A 154 -14.37 -2.20 -16.34
C PHE A 154 -15.52 -1.91 -15.38
N SER A 155 -16.38 -0.98 -15.78
CA SER A 155 -17.67 -0.71 -15.16
C SER A 155 -18.71 -0.49 -16.24
N THR A 156 -19.94 -0.94 -16.01
CA THR A 156 -21.05 -0.60 -16.90
C THR A 156 -21.49 0.84 -16.64
N ALA A 157 -22.22 1.45 -17.58
CA ALA A 157 -22.77 2.81 -17.42
C ALA A 157 -23.71 2.96 -16.22
N TYR A 158 -24.17 1.85 -15.63
CA TYR A 158 -25.08 1.81 -14.48
C TYR A 158 -24.37 1.62 -13.14
N ASP A 159 -23.07 1.34 -13.14
CA ASP A 159 -22.31 1.06 -11.93
C ASP A 159 -21.80 2.36 -11.30
N LYS A 160 -22.43 2.74 -10.18
CA LYS A 160 -22.11 3.94 -9.39
C LYS A 160 -21.23 3.65 -8.16
N SER A 161 -20.78 2.42 -7.98
CA SER A 161 -19.96 2.07 -6.80
C SER A 161 -18.58 2.72 -6.87
N LYS A 162 -18.02 3.12 -5.71
CA LYS A 162 -16.66 3.67 -5.65
C LYS A 162 -15.68 2.62 -6.17
N LYS A 163 -14.81 3.03 -7.09
CA LYS A 163 -13.82 2.15 -7.75
C LYS A 163 -12.42 2.31 -7.21
N SER A 164 -12.24 3.02 -6.10
CA SER A 164 -10.95 3.28 -5.48
C SER A 164 -11.04 3.03 -3.98
N TYR A 165 -9.90 2.72 -3.37
CA TYR A 165 -9.78 2.50 -1.94
C TYR A 165 -9.89 3.83 -1.18
N ASP A 166 -10.61 3.83 -0.06
CA ASP A 166 -10.68 4.94 0.92
C ASP A 166 -9.41 4.99 1.79
N THR A 167 -8.25 5.13 1.15
CA THR A 167 -6.94 5.11 1.83
C THR A 167 -6.85 6.14 2.96
N ALA A 168 -7.38 7.36 2.80
CA ALA A 168 -7.31 8.39 3.83
C ALA A 168 -8.08 8.02 5.10
N LYS A 169 -9.21 7.32 4.93
CA LYS A 169 -10.03 6.84 6.05
C LYS A 169 -9.28 5.82 6.88
N GLU A 170 -8.62 4.86 6.22
CA GLU A 170 -7.85 3.82 6.91
C GLU A 170 -6.54 4.37 7.50
N ILE A 171 -5.87 5.31 6.83
CA ILE A 171 -4.66 5.96 7.37
C ILE A 171 -5.01 6.86 8.57
N SER A 172 -6.21 7.43 8.61
CA SER A 172 -6.67 8.28 9.73
C SER A 172 -6.80 7.52 11.05
N VAL A 173 -7.11 6.22 11.00
CA VAL A 173 -7.23 5.37 12.20
C VAL A 173 -5.89 4.77 12.66
N LEU A 174 -4.77 5.10 11.98
CA LEU A 174 -3.40 4.77 12.44
C LEU A 174 -2.88 5.76 13.51
#